data_AF-A0A523Z609-F1
#
_entry.id   AF-A0A523Z609-F1
#
_cell.length_a   1.000
_cell.length_b   1.000
_cell.length_c   1.000
_cell.angle_alpha   90.00
_cell.angle_beta   90.00
_cell.angle_gamma   90.00
#
_symmetry.space_group_name_H-M   'P 1'
#
loop_
_entity.id
_entity.type
_entity.pdbx_description
1 polymer ?
#
loop_
_entity_poly.entity_id
_entity_poly.type
_entity_poly.pdbx_seq_one_letter_code
_entity_poly.pdbx_strand_id
1 'polypeptide(L)'
;MEDIQRCFGTGDPLMEKYHDEEWGVPVHDDRLLLEHLLLDSFQAGLSWRTILHKRENFRSAFHSFDPERIAKYGDRDRARLLADAGIIRNKLKINAAITNAQAYLDIMDRPGSFSDFLWSFT
;
A
#
# COMPACT_ATOMS: atom_id res chain seq x y z
N MET A 1 6.84 -32.54 4.72
CA MET A 1 6.46 -31.11 4.67
C MET A 1 5.19 -31.04 5.48
N GLU A 2 5.20 -30.36 6.62
CA GLU A 2 4.01 -30.24 7.48
C GLU A 2 2.89 -29.54 6.70
N ASP A 3 1.68 -30.08 6.78
CA ASP A 3 0.50 -29.52 6.12
C ASP A 3 0.02 -28.30 6.93
N ILE A 4 0.62 -27.14 6.64
CA ILE A 4 0.28 -25.89 7.33
C ILE A 4 -1.11 -25.45 6.89
N GLN A 5 -2.06 -25.49 7.83
CA GLN A 5 -3.40 -24.93 7.62
C GLN A 5 -3.32 -23.39 7.66
N ARG A 6 -3.60 -22.74 6.52
CA ARG A 6 -3.56 -21.26 6.38
C ARG A 6 -4.95 -20.64 6.32
N CYS A 7 -5.09 -19.40 6.79
CA CYS A 7 -6.37 -18.68 6.86
C CYS A 7 -6.99 -18.39 5.48
N PHE A 8 -6.17 -18.16 4.45
CA PHE A 8 -6.62 -17.74 3.11
C PHE A 8 -6.44 -18.82 2.04
N GLY A 9 -6.22 -20.07 2.47
CA GLY A 9 -5.97 -21.21 1.59
C GLY A 9 -4.52 -21.32 1.12
N THR A 10 -4.28 -22.30 0.26
CA THR A 10 -2.98 -22.66 -0.33
C THR A 10 -3.07 -22.74 -1.86
N GLY A 11 -1.94 -22.78 -2.56
CA GLY A 11 -1.84 -22.85 -4.02
C GLY A 11 -1.36 -21.56 -4.70
N ASP A 12 -0.98 -20.53 -3.93
CA ASP A 12 -0.31 -19.32 -4.43
C ASP A 12 0.87 -18.98 -3.53
N PRO A 13 2.12 -19.26 -3.95
CA PRO A 13 3.31 -19.08 -3.12
C PRO A 13 3.51 -17.65 -2.62
N LEU A 14 3.07 -16.63 -3.37
CA LEU A 14 3.20 -15.23 -2.95
C LEU A 14 2.20 -14.90 -1.84
N MET A 15 0.96 -15.37 -1.96
CA MET A 15 -0.05 -15.22 -0.91
C MET A 15 0.31 -16.01 0.35
N GLU A 16 0.86 -17.22 0.19
CA GLU A 16 1.32 -18.05 1.31
C GLU A 16 2.45 -17.36 2.07
N LYS A 17 3.47 -16.84 1.36
CA LYS A 17 4.56 -16.09 1.99
C LYS A 17 4.06 -14.83 2.69
N TYR A 18 3.19 -14.06 2.05
CA TYR A 18 2.58 -12.87 2.66
C TYR A 18 1.80 -13.22 3.93
N HIS A 19 1.02 -14.30 3.91
CA HIS A 19 0.29 -14.79 5.08
C HIS A 19 1.24 -15.17 6.23
N ASP A 20 2.29 -15.92 5.91
CA ASP A 20 3.17 -16.51 6.92
C ASP A 20 4.16 -15.49 7.52
N GLU A 21 4.58 -14.49 6.75
CA GLU A 21 5.67 -13.57 7.12
C GLU A 21 5.24 -12.12 7.34
N GLU A 22 4.11 -11.67 6.76
CA GLU A 22 3.72 -10.26 6.76
C GLU A 22 2.34 -10.00 7.39
N TRP A 23 1.34 -10.84 7.10
CA TRP A 23 -0.04 -10.61 7.53
C TRP A 23 -0.23 -10.84 9.03
N GLY A 24 -0.69 -9.80 9.74
CA GLY A 24 -0.90 -9.85 11.18
C GLY A 24 0.37 -9.70 12.03
N VAL A 25 1.54 -9.52 11.39
CA VAL A 25 2.79 -9.19 12.09
C VAL A 25 2.79 -7.69 12.40
N PRO A 26 3.05 -7.26 13.66
CA PRO A 26 3.10 -5.84 14.01
C PRO A 26 4.14 -5.06 13.20
N VAL A 27 3.73 -3.91 12.65
CA VAL A 27 4.59 -2.98 11.91
C VAL A 27 4.57 -1.62 12.59
N HIS A 28 5.75 -1.06 12.84
CA HIS A 28 5.94 0.27 13.43
C HIS A 28 6.76 1.22 12.54
N ASP A 29 7.11 0.80 11.31
CA ASP A 29 7.76 1.66 10.33
C ASP A 29 6.73 2.52 9.60
N ASP A 30 6.84 3.84 9.73
CA ASP A 30 5.86 4.80 9.20
C ASP A 30 5.66 4.67 7.68
N ARG A 31 6.75 4.44 6.94
CA ARG A 31 6.72 4.37 5.48
C ARG A 31 6.08 3.07 5.00
N LEU A 32 6.37 1.96 5.67
CA LEU A 32 5.73 0.67 5.40
C LEU A 32 4.24 0.70 5.74
N LEU A 33 3.86 1.37 6.84
CA LEU A 33 2.47 1.60 7.20
C LEU A 33 1.73 2.43 6.14
N LEU A 34 2.37 3.48 5.60
CA LEU A 34 1.82 4.24 4.46
C LEU A 34 1.67 3.34 3.22
N GLU A 35 2.69 2.54 2.88
CA GLU A 35 2.61 1.59 1.76
C GLU A 35 1.40 0.66 1.91
N HIS A 36 1.20 0.05 3.08
CA HIS A 36 0.06 -0.82 3.36
C HIS A 36 -1.27 -0.08 3.19
N LEU A 37 -1.42 1.11 3.79
CA LEU A 37 -2.63 1.92 3.68
C LEU A 37 -2.98 2.25 2.21
N LEU A 38 -1.98 2.62 1.41
CA LEU A 38 -2.21 2.92 0.00
C LEU A 38 -2.60 1.66 -0.78
N LEU A 39 -1.91 0.54 -0.58
CA LEU A 39 -2.24 -0.72 -1.25
C LEU A 39 -3.65 -1.22 -0.90
N ASP A 40 -4.06 -1.12 0.36
CA ASP A 40 -5.42 -1.45 0.80
C ASP A 40 -6.47 -0.54 0.14
N SER A 41 -6.17 0.76 -0.01
CA SER A 41 -7.03 1.68 -0.75
C SER A 41 -7.21 1.26 -2.22
N PHE A 42 -6.18 0.66 -2.84
CA PHE A 42 -6.26 0.13 -4.19
C PHE A 42 -7.06 -1.19 -4.27
N GLN A 43 -7.27 -1.90 -3.16
CA GLN A 43 -7.98 -3.17 -3.13
C GLN A 43 -9.49 -3.04 -3.33
N ALA A 44 -10.12 -1.90 -3.05
CA ALA A 44 -11.58 -1.74 -3.11
C ALA A 44 -12.21 -2.29 -4.41
N GLY A 45 -13.05 -3.33 -4.32
CA GLY A 45 -13.67 -4.01 -5.47
C GLY A 45 -12.79 -5.02 -6.21
N LEU A 46 -11.66 -5.42 -5.64
CA LEU A 46 -10.71 -6.41 -6.17
C LEU A 46 -10.30 -7.40 -5.07
N SER A 47 -9.71 -8.53 -5.47
CA SER A 47 -9.07 -9.45 -4.53
C SER A 47 -7.72 -8.89 -4.05
N TRP A 48 -7.35 -9.15 -2.79
CA TRP A 48 -6.01 -8.81 -2.28
C TRP A 48 -4.91 -9.45 -3.12
N ARG A 49 -5.11 -10.69 -3.59
CA ARG A 49 -4.23 -11.37 -4.55
C ARG A 49 -3.87 -10.49 -5.76
N THR A 50 -4.83 -9.75 -6.29
CA THR A 50 -4.59 -8.83 -7.43
C THR A 50 -3.64 -7.70 -7.06
N ILE A 51 -3.75 -7.17 -5.83
CA ILE A 51 -2.90 -6.09 -5.33
C ILE A 51 -1.51 -6.61 -5.01
N LEU A 52 -1.43 -7.72 -4.27
CA LEU A 52 -0.16 -8.32 -3.84
C LEU A 52 0.72 -8.71 -5.03
N HIS A 53 0.15 -9.33 -6.08
CA HIS A 53 0.88 -9.65 -7.32
C HIS A 53 1.35 -8.43 -8.12
N LYS A 54 0.79 -7.24 -7.83
CA LYS A 54 1.19 -5.97 -8.44
C LYS A 54 2.06 -5.11 -7.51
N ARG A 55 2.39 -5.56 -6.30
CA ARG A 55 3.05 -4.75 -5.28
C ARG A 55 4.36 -4.12 -5.77
N GLU A 56 5.23 -4.88 -6.41
CA GLU A 56 6.49 -4.34 -6.93
C GLU A 56 6.28 -3.29 -8.03
N ASN A 57 5.25 -3.45 -8.86
CA ASN A 57 4.88 -2.44 -9.86
C ASN A 57 4.37 -1.17 -9.16
N PHE A 58 3.59 -1.29 -8.10
CA PHE A 58 3.19 -0.15 -7.28
C PHE A 58 4.40 0.55 -6.66
N ARG A 59 5.35 -0.18 -6.09
CA ARG A 59 6.60 0.38 -5.57
C ARG A 59 7.32 1.17 -6.65
N SER A 60 7.51 0.62 -7.85
CA SER A 60 8.12 1.35 -8.96
C SER A 60 7.32 2.60 -9.37
N ALA A 61 6.01 2.44 -9.61
CA ALA A 61 5.14 3.49 -10.12
C ALA A 61 4.98 4.67 -9.15
N PHE A 62 5.03 4.39 -7.84
CA PHE A 62 4.88 5.35 -6.74
C PHE A 62 6.21 5.72 -6.05
N HIS A 63 7.36 5.54 -6.71
CA HIS A 63 8.69 5.91 -6.18
C HIS A 63 8.97 5.33 -4.78
N SER A 64 8.75 4.04 -4.63
CA SER A 64 8.88 3.28 -3.37
C SER A 64 8.07 3.90 -2.24
N PHE A 65 6.86 4.37 -2.55
CA PHE A 65 5.95 5.00 -1.58
C PHE A 65 6.56 6.22 -0.87
N ASP A 66 7.31 7.04 -1.61
CA ASP A 66 7.84 8.31 -1.09
C ASP A 66 6.69 9.34 -0.92
N PRO A 67 6.30 9.68 0.33
CA PRO A 67 5.16 10.55 0.57
C PRO A 67 5.37 11.96 0.01
N GLU A 68 6.59 12.51 0.10
CA GLU A 68 6.88 13.86 -0.40
C GLU A 68 6.74 13.96 -1.92
N ARG A 69 7.15 12.90 -2.63
CA ARG A 69 6.98 12.83 -4.09
C ARG A 69 5.53 12.65 -4.46
N ILE A 70 4.85 11.69 -3.85
CA ILE A 70 3.46 11.36 -4.18
C ILE A 70 2.53 12.54 -3.91
N ALA A 71 2.72 13.25 -2.79
CA ALA A 71 1.93 14.42 -2.42
C ALA A 71 2.00 15.55 -3.46
N LYS A 72 3.07 15.59 -4.27
CA LYS A 72 3.33 16.61 -5.30
C LYS A 72 2.93 16.18 -6.72
N TYR A 73 2.39 14.97 -6.90
CA TYR A 73 2.01 14.48 -8.24
C TYR A 73 0.98 15.38 -8.92
N GLY A 74 1.34 15.83 -10.12
CA GLY A 74 0.51 16.65 -10.99
C GLY A 74 -0.21 15.83 -12.08
N ASP A 75 -0.79 16.53 -13.05
CA ASP A 75 -1.53 15.90 -14.15
C ASP A 75 -0.68 14.93 -14.98
N ARG A 76 0.62 15.23 -15.15
CA ARG A 76 1.55 14.35 -15.86
C ARG A 76 1.74 13.02 -15.15
N ASP A 77 1.86 13.03 -13.83
CA ASP A 77 1.97 11.81 -13.03
C ASP A 77 0.68 11.00 -13.06
N ARG A 78 -0.48 11.66 -12.92
CA ARG A 78 -1.78 11.00 -13.02
C ARG A 78 -1.97 10.34 -14.39
N ALA A 79 -1.59 11.03 -15.47
CA ALA A 79 -1.66 10.47 -16.83
C ALA A 79 -0.70 9.28 -17.00
N ARG A 80 0.54 9.38 -16.51
CA ARG A 80 1.52 8.28 -16.50
C ARG A 80 0.97 7.05 -15.76
N LEU A 81 0.43 7.24 -14.56
CA LEU A 81 -0.12 6.16 -13.74
C LEU A 81 -1.37 5.53 -14.37
N LEU A 82 -2.23 6.32 -15.01
CA LEU A 82 -3.39 5.81 -15.75
C LEU A 82 -3.00 5.01 -17.00
N ALA A 83 -1.83 5.26 -17.57
CA ALA A 83 -1.29 4.50 -18.69
C ALA A 83 -0.56 3.21 -18.27
N ASP A 84 -0.19 3.08 -16.99
CA ASP A 84 0.61 1.97 -16.48
C ASP A 84 -0.25 0.71 -16.22
N ALA A 85 -0.10 -0.32 -17.08
CA ALA A 85 -0.79 -1.60 -16.94
C ALA A 85 -0.25 -2.47 -15.78
N GLY A 86 0.91 -2.12 -15.22
CA GLY A 86 1.52 -2.77 -14.06
C GLY A 86 0.68 -2.60 -12.79
N ILE A 87 -0.09 -1.52 -12.68
CA ILE A 87 -0.91 -1.17 -11.51
C ILE A 87 -2.42 -1.19 -11.81
N ILE A 88 -3.24 -0.74 -10.86
CA ILE A 88 -4.69 -0.56 -11.03
C ILE A 88 -4.97 0.83 -11.61
N ARG A 89 -5.34 0.87 -12.90
CA ARG A 89 -5.62 2.09 -13.67
C ARG A 89 -6.98 2.69 -13.34
N ASN A 90 -7.13 3.21 -12.12
CA ASN A 90 -8.35 3.86 -11.67
C ASN A 90 -8.04 5.28 -11.20
N LYS A 91 -8.70 6.26 -11.84
CA LYS A 91 -8.47 7.70 -11.57
C LYS A 91 -8.74 8.07 -10.11
N LEU A 92 -9.82 7.55 -9.51
CA LEU A 92 -10.18 7.89 -8.13
C LEU A 92 -9.19 7.30 -7.14
N LYS A 93 -8.74 6.05 -7.34
CA LYS A 93 -7.74 5.40 -6.47
C LYS A 93 -6.37 6.08 -6.56
N ILE A 94 -5.94 6.46 -7.76
CA ILE A 94 -4.69 7.24 -7.95
C ILE A 94 -4.80 8.60 -7.25
N ASN A 95 -5.95 9.27 -7.37
CA ASN A 95 -6.16 10.54 -6.68
C ASN A 95 -6.15 10.36 -5.15
N ALA A 96 -6.76 9.28 -4.65
CA ALA A 96 -6.76 8.95 -3.22
C ALA A 96 -5.34 8.70 -2.68
N ALA A 97 -4.47 8.03 -3.45
CA ALA A 97 -3.08 7.84 -3.06
C ALA A 97 -2.34 9.18 -2.84
N ILE A 98 -2.63 10.18 -3.68
CA ILE A 98 -2.04 11.51 -3.59
C ILE A 98 -2.57 12.26 -2.35
N THR A 99 -3.88 12.24 -2.13
CA THR A 99 -4.48 12.90 -0.95
C THR A 99 -4.07 12.21 0.35
N ASN A 100 -3.92 10.89 0.35
CA ASN A 100 -3.44 10.15 1.52
C ASN A 100 -1.97 10.46 1.83
N ALA A 101 -1.12 10.62 0.81
CA ALA A 101 0.26 11.04 1.03
C ALA A 101 0.34 12.48 1.60
N GLN A 102 -0.54 13.38 1.16
CA GLN A 102 -0.66 14.73 1.74
C GLN A 102 -1.09 14.67 3.21
N ALA A 103 -2.16 13.91 3.52
CA ALA A 103 -2.63 13.75 4.89
C ALA A 103 -1.60 13.06 5.81
N TYR A 104 -0.84 12.11 5.27
CA TYR A 104 0.29 11.50 5.98
C TYR A 104 1.32 12.56 6.37
N LEU A 105 1.74 13.45 5.45
CA LEU A 105 2.68 14.52 5.75
C LEU A 105 2.11 15.50 6.79
N ASP A 106 0.82 15.83 6.72
CA ASP A 106 0.14 16.67 7.72
C ASP A 106 0.13 16.05 9.13
N ILE A 107 0.16 14.72 9.23
CA ILE A 107 0.32 14.00 10.50
C ILE A 107 1.78 14.06 10.95
N MET A 108 2.72 13.81 10.04
CA MET A 108 4.16 13.82 10.32
C MET A 108 4.70 15.21 10.72
N ASP A 109 4.01 16.30 10.35
CA ASP A 109 4.33 17.66 10.80
C ASP A 109 3.98 17.93 12.27
N ARG A 110 3.22 17.02 12.92
CA ARG A 110 2.83 17.12 14.33
C ARG A 110 3.82 16.34 15.20
N PRO A 111 3.90 16.62 16.51
CA PRO A 111 4.70 15.79 17.42
C PRO A 111 4.23 14.33 17.40
N GLY A 112 5.17 13.42 17.19
CA GLY A 112 4.93 11.97 17.12
C GLY A 112 5.26 11.40 15.73
N SER A 113 4.81 10.18 15.47
CA SER A 113 4.95 9.48 14.20
C SER A 113 3.60 9.03 13.65
N PHE A 114 3.57 8.60 12.39
CA PHE A 114 2.38 8.00 11.81
C PHE A 114 2.02 6.69 12.51
N SER A 115 3.03 5.90 12.89
CA SER A 115 2.91 4.72 13.73
C SER A 115 2.26 5.05 15.07
N ASP A 116 2.76 6.06 15.81
CA ASP A 116 2.16 6.45 17.11
C ASP A 116 0.68 6.81 16.96
N PHE A 117 0.35 7.56 15.90
CA PHE A 117 -1.04 7.90 15.60
C PHE A 117 -1.90 6.65 15.39
N LEU A 118 -1.48 5.73 14.50
CA LEU A 118 -2.25 4.51 14.20
C LEU A 118 -2.37 3.58 15.43
N TRP A 119 -1.29 3.39 16.17
CA TRP A 119 -1.26 2.50 17.34
C TRP A 119 -1.97 3.09 18.56
N SER A 120 -2.30 4.39 18.57
CA SER A 120 -3.11 4.98 19.65
C SER A 120 -4.56 4.48 19.70
N PHE A 121 -5.02 3.77 18.66
CA PHE A 121 -6.39 3.26 18.55
C PHE A 121 -6.59 1.83 19.07
N THR A 122 -5.52 1.17 19.56
CA THR A 122 -5.54 -0.23 20.02
C THR A 122 -4.74 -0.38 21.31
#